data_AF-A0A9D9D8X0-F1
#
_entry.id   AF-A0A9D9D8X0-F1
#
_cell.length_a   1.000
_cell.length_b   1.000
_cell.length_c   1.000
_cell.angle_alpha   90.00
_cell.angle_beta   90.00
_cell.angle_gamma   90.00
#
_symmetry.space_group_name_H-M   'P 1'
#
loop_
_entity.id
_entity.type
_entity.pdbx_description
1 polymer ?
#
loop_
_entity_poly.entity_id
_entity_poly.type
_entity_poly.pdbx_seq_one_letter_code
_entity_poly.pdbx_strand_id
1 'polypeptide(L)'
;MGGTKSRRKLALTRTQVISRYYYEDPENRRLNQEEGLAFLSLSHVDTLIRQYDENNIEPVYRRTHRFGYEIECDFTGAKLKAGDRLYDVIVLVLPASGFIYAEAIESQKVRPVCNAFTHCFQELGGCPEVIRVDNAKALIISAGSEGGIPQADFETMGDFFGSRIYGCRSGAPTDKGSSEAAVKIVTKQALSHVTLDINERLAQGEDAQLDFINERLKFYINKINDKPLTGHVDSRREVFLRSEKPCLHIPASFDFNLPDSMMGTVPATARVIFNQHQYAVEPKWIGHEFTLHADEKAVRIFIDGAVISTYQRKDKDPSLSTMPNYTPSNHLFMDAFKLPNQYPFVMEWAAHIGSATAKWAELIMQSGSPDPTDIKNVVAVLSLPKSVYKHYKLLDKLIIELQAEVGSDKYLRPDRIIKRWDKLYSHDPIFKSEPGQDLIYSNDNYFSLCNRVMYGEIESLSWLKVENYKRLAEQKRTSHGAMPDKETLRPRADGYAAKYADVKAALKRTTQAHTDANAETGMLEPGADAARSLLPNQSKALQEN
;
A
#
# COMPACT_ATOMS: atom_id res chain seq x y z
N MET A 1 -32.86 26.17 6.79
CA MET A 1 -31.72 25.45 6.19
C MET A 1 -31.91 23.97 6.44
N GLY A 2 -32.27 23.22 5.40
CA GLY A 2 -32.79 21.87 5.49
C GLY A 2 -31.70 20.79 5.42
N GLY A 3 -31.77 19.83 6.33
CA GLY A 3 -31.07 18.56 6.20
C GLY A 3 -31.72 17.68 5.14
N THR A 4 -30.96 17.26 4.15
CA THR A 4 -31.36 16.27 3.15
C THR A 4 -31.51 14.90 3.81
N LYS A 5 -32.74 14.59 4.24
CA LYS A 5 -33.14 13.22 4.60
C LYS A 5 -32.98 12.31 3.37
N SER A 6 -32.35 11.16 3.60
CA SER A 6 -32.23 10.05 2.67
C SER A 6 -33.58 9.74 1.99
N ARG A 7 -33.65 9.86 0.66
CA ARG A 7 -34.75 9.33 -0.17
C ARG A 7 -34.73 7.80 -0.11
N ARG A 8 -35.17 7.20 0.99
CA ARG A 8 -35.44 5.76 1.09
C ARG A 8 -36.96 5.54 1.12
N LYS A 9 -37.43 4.75 0.13
CA LYS A 9 -38.77 4.17 -0.06
C LYS A 9 -39.90 5.15 -0.44
N LEU A 10 -40.01 5.44 -1.75
CA LEU A 10 -41.22 6.02 -2.37
C LEU A 10 -42.24 4.96 -2.83
N ALA A 11 -41.92 3.67 -2.72
CA ALA A 11 -42.87 2.61 -3.04
C ALA A 11 -43.89 2.44 -1.91
N LEU A 12 -45.17 2.61 -2.24
CA LEU A 12 -46.27 2.31 -1.32
C LEU A 12 -46.17 0.84 -0.88
N THR A 13 -46.37 0.58 0.42
CA THR A 13 -46.46 -0.81 0.90
C THR A 13 -47.72 -1.48 0.32
N ARG A 14 -47.73 -2.81 0.20
CA ARG A 14 -48.89 -3.56 -0.30
C ARG A 14 -50.18 -3.18 0.44
N THR A 15 -50.11 -2.98 1.75
CA THR A 15 -51.23 -2.46 2.57
C THR A 15 -51.65 -1.04 2.19
N GLN A 16 -50.70 -0.13 1.92
CA GLN A 16 -51.02 1.23 1.49
C GLN A 16 -51.61 1.28 0.08
N VAL A 17 -51.17 0.39 -0.81
CA VAL A 17 -51.77 0.22 -2.15
C VAL A 17 -53.21 -0.27 -2.01
N ILE A 18 -53.46 -1.32 -1.22
CA ILE A 18 -54.82 -1.83 -0.99
C ILE A 18 -55.70 -0.77 -0.33
N SER A 19 -55.19 -0.04 0.67
CA SER A 19 -55.91 1.10 1.28
C SER A 19 -56.35 2.09 0.23
N ARG A 20 -55.40 2.54 -0.60
CA ARG A 20 -55.64 3.62 -1.55
C ARG A 20 -56.52 3.23 -2.74
N TYR A 21 -56.37 2.01 -3.24
CA TYR A 21 -56.97 1.58 -4.52
C TYR A 21 -58.12 0.58 -4.36
N TYR A 22 -58.41 0.10 -3.14
CA TYR A 22 -59.57 -0.74 -2.87
C TYR A 22 -60.51 -0.09 -1.86
N TYR A 23 -60.00 0.26 -0.67
CA TYR A 23 -60.83 0.84 0.39
C TYR A 23 -61.16 2.33 0.18
N GLU A 24 -60.20 3.10 -0.35
CA GLU A 24 -60.35 4.52 -0.62
C GLU A 24 -60.80 4.79 -2.06
N ASP A 25 -60.98 3.74 -2.87
CA ASP A 25 -61.49 3.89 -4.22
C ASP A 25 -62.89 4.51 -4.20
N PRO A 26 -63.13 5.61 -4.97
CA PRO A 26 -64.41 6.31 -4.94
C PRO A 26 -65.61 5.45 -5.31
N GLU A 27 -65.47 4.54 -6.27
CA GLU A 27 -66.57 3.66 -6.69
C GLU A 27 -66.86 2.61 -5.62
N ASN A 28 -65.84 1.96 -5.05
CA ASN A 28 -66.07 0.99 -3.99
C ASN A 28 -66.67 1.64 -2.72
N ARG A 29 -66.29 2.87 -2.40
CA ARG A 29 -66.91 3.63 -1.31
C ARG A 29 -68.36 3.99 -1.61
N ARG A 30 -68.67 4.38 -2.85
CA ARG A 30 -70.03 4.62 -3.31
C ARG A 30 -70.89 3.36 -3.17
N LEU A 31 -70.41 2.21 -3.67
CA LEU A 31 -71.08 0.92 -3.55
C LEU A 31 -71.28 0.48 -2.09
N ASN A 32 -70.32 0.75 -1.22
CA ASN A 32 -70.45 0.46 0.21
C ASN A 32 -71.50 1.33 0.91
N GLN A 33 -71.58 2.62 0.56
CA GLN A 33 -72.45 3.59 1.23
C GLN A 33 -73.87 3.66 0.65
N GLU A 34 -74.02 3.57 -0.67
CA GLU A 34 -75.30 3.72 -1.36
C GLU A 34 -76.00 2.37 -1.58
N GLU A 35 -75.24 1.30 -1.87
CA GLU A 35 -75.77 -0.03 -2.16
C GLU A 35 -75.62 -1.02 -0.99
N GLY A 36 -75.01 -0.58 0.11
CA GLY A 36 -74.93 -1.34 1.37
C GLY A 36 -73.99 -2.56 1.33
N LEU A 37 -73.11 -2.66 0.33
CA LEU A 37 -72.19 -3.79 0.17
C LEU A 37 -70.99 -3.68 1.12
N ALA A 38 -70.68 -4.70 1.90
CA ALA A 38 -69.54 -4.67 2.82
C ALA A 38 -68.19 -4.84 2.11
N PHE A 39 -67.17 -4.10 2.56
CA PHE A 39 -65.80 -4.35 2.11
C PHE A 39 -65.29 -5.71 2.58
N LEU A 40 -64.57 -6.40 1.70
CA LEU A 40 -63.75 -7.56 2.08
C LEU A 40 -62.67 -7.16 3.10
N SER A 41 -62.31 -8.09 3.98
CA SER A 41 -61.22 -7.90 4.94
C SER A 41 -59.87 -7.86 4.23
N LEU A 42 -58.89 -7.17 4.83
CA LEU A 42 -57.57 -6.98 4.23
C LEU A 42 -56.90 -8.31 3.89
N SER A 43 -57.02 -9.30 4.78
CA SER A 43 -56.49 -10.65 4.56
C SER A 43 -57.12 -11.37 3.37
N HIS A 44 -58.42 -11.15 3.14
CA HIS A 44 -59.14 -11.76 2.03
C HIS A 44 -58.73 -11.11 0.70
N VAL A 45 -58.63 -9.77 0.66
CA VAL A 45 -58.13 -9.04 -0.51
C VAL A 45 -56.69 -9.46 -0.82
N ASP A 46 -55.84 -9.61 0.19
CA ASP A 46 -54.46 -10.06 0.00
C ASP A 46 -54.37 -11.48 -0.55
N THR A 47 -55.26 -12.37 -0.12
CA THR A 47 -55.39 -13.74 -0.64
C THR A 47 -55.80 -13.72 -2.11
N LEU A 48 -56.77 -12.88 -2.49
CA LEU A 48 -57.22 -12.74 -3.89
C LEU A 48 -56.12 -12.17 -4.79
N ILE A 49 -55.38 -11.15 -4.32
CA ILE A 49 -54.23 -10.62 -5.07
C ILE A 49 -53.16 -11.70 -5.23
N ARG A 50 -52.88 -12.47 -4.18
CA ARG A 50 -51.93 -13.59 -4.28
C ARG A 50 -52.38 -14.65 -5.28
N GLN A 51 -53.66 -15.03 -5.27
CA GLN A 51 -54.24 -15.95 -6.26
C GLN A 51 -54.18 -15.36 -7.68
N TYR A 52 -54.39 -14.05 -7.83
CA TYR A 52 -54.25 -13.37 -9.11
C TYR A 52 -52.80 -13.36 -9.59
N ASP A 53 -51.83 -13.06 -8.72
CA ASP A 53 -50.38 -13.11 -9.00
C ASP A 53 -49.94 -14.54 -9.38
N GLU A 54 -50.46 -15.55 -8.69
CA GLU A 54 -50.21 -16.97 -8.97
C GLU A 54 -50.81 -17.41 -10.33
N ASN A 55 -51.90 -16.78 -10.78
CA ASN A 55 -52.57 -17.08 -12.05
C ASN A 55 -52.09 -16.20 -13.22
N ASN A 56 -51.47 -15.05 -12.96
CA ASN A 56 -50.96 -14.10 -13.96
C ASN A 56 -49.45 -13.95 -13.82
N ILE A 57 -48.74 -15.07 -13.94
CA ILE A 57 -47.28 -15.08 -13.95
C ILE A 57 -46.82 -14.53 -15.30
N GLU A 58 -46.20 -13.34 -15.32
CA GLU A 58 -45.50 -12.87 -16.51
C GLU A 58 -44.35 -13.83 -16.85
N PRO A 59 -44.20 -14.27 -18.11
CA PRO A 59 -43.12 -15.15 -18.50
C PRO A 59 -41.77 -14.46 -18.33
N VAL A 60 -40.98 -14.91 -17.35
CA VAL A 60 -39.61 -14.45 -17.17
C VAL A 60 -38.72 -15.12 -18.23
N TYR A 61 -38.02 -14.32 -19.03
CA TYR A 61 -37.06 -14.85 -20.00
C TYR A 61 -35.93 -15.58 -19.27
N ARG A 62 -35.84 -16.91 -19.47
CA ARG A 62 -34.74 -17.71 -18.96
C ARG A 62 -33.57 -17.60 -19.93
N ARG A 63 -32.58 -16.78 -19.56
CA ARG A 63 -31.37 -16.58 -20.36
C ARG A 63 -30.64 -17.91 -20.55
N THR A 64 -30.27 -18.22 -21.80
CA THR A 64 -29.41 -19.37 -22.10
C THR A 64 -27.97 -18.94 -21.86
N HIS A 65 -27.25 -19.69 -21.02
CA HIS A 65 -25.87 -19.39 -20.67
C HIS A 65 -24.93 -20.30 -21.46
N ARG A 66 -23.97 -19.71 -22.19
CA ARG A 66 -22.93 -20.46 -22.91
C ARG A 66 -21.88 -20.94 -21.91
N PHE A 67 -21.48 -22.21 -22.01
CA PHE A 67 -20.42 -22.79 -21.17
C PHE A 67 -19.11 -22.00 -21.29
N GLY A 68 -18.52 -21.66 -20.14
CA GLY A 68 -17.24 -20.95 -20.03
C GLY A 68 -17.30 -19.47 -20.40
N TYR A 69 -18.48 -18.95 -20.75
CA TYR A 69 -18.61 -17.56 -21.19
C TYR A 69 -18.61 -16.58 -20.03
N GLU A 70 -19.35 -16.86 -18.96
CA GLU A 70 -19.52 -15.88 -17.88
C GLU A 70 -19.52 -16.50 -16.49
N ILE A 71 -19.05 -15.72 -15.52
CA ILE A 71 -19.22 -15.96 -14.09
C ILE A 71 -19.94 -14.77 -13.46
N GLU A 72 -20.91 -15.04 -12.61
CA GLU A 72 -21.63 -14.01 -11.85
C GLU A 72 -21.15 -13.99 -10.40
N CYS A 73 -20.93 -12.79 -9.86
CA CYS A 73 -20.46 -12.58 -8.50
C CYS A 73 -21.48 -11.81 -7.65
N ASP A 74 -21.74 -12.30 -6.45
CA ASP A 74 -22.58 -11.64 -5.46
C ASP A 74 -22.09 -11.85 -4.02
N PHE A 75 -22.60 -11.04 -3.10
CA PHE A 75 -22.39 -11.23 -1.67
C PHE A 75 -23.64 -11.77 -1.02
N THR A 76 -23.46 -12.60 0.01
CA THR A 76 -24.59 -13.15 0.76
C THR A 76 -25.37 -12.10 1.54
N GLY A 77 -24.79 -10.93 1.80
CA GLY A 77 -25.31 -9.89 2.70
C GLY A 77 -25.23 -10.27 4.18
N ALA A 78 -25.25 -11.56 4.50
CA ALA A 78 -25.03 -12.10 5.85
C ALA A 78 -23.53 -12.30 6.12
N LYS A 79 -23.03 -11.67 7.18
CA LYS A 79 -21.63 -11.81 7.61
C LYS A 79 -21.47 -12.99 8.57
N LEU A 80 -20.35 -13.71 8.45
CA LEU A 80 -19.94 -14.70 9.45
C LEU A 80 -19.22 -14.00 10.60
N LYS A 81 -19.61 -14.28 11.85
CA LYS A 81 -19.00 -13.72 13.06
C LYS A 81 -18.12 -14.76 13.74
N ALA A 82 -16.85 -14.44 13.95
CA ALA A 82 -15.90 -15.27 14.70
C ALA A 82 -15.21 -14.43 15.79
N GLY A 83 -15.66 -14.59 17.04
CA GLY A 83 -15.30 -13.67 18.12
C GLY A 83 -15.78 -12.25 17.80
N ASP A 84 -14.87 -11.28 17.82
CA ASP A 84 -15.15 -9.88 17.48
C ASP A 84 -14.98 -9.56 15.98
N ARG A 85 -14.58 -10.53 15.16
CA ARG A 85 -14.35 -10.35 13.73
C ARG A 85 -15.60 -10.67 12.92
N LEU A 86 -15.82 -9.92 11.85
CA LEU A 86 -16.89 -10.13 10.89
C LEU A 86 -16.30 -10.32 9.49
N TYR A 87 -16.74 -11.36 8.79
CA TYR A 87 -16.31 -11.67 7.43
C TYR A 87 -17.48 -11.58 6.46
N ASP A 88 -17.25 -10.95 5.31
CA ASP A 88 -18.17 -11.00 4.17
C ASP A 88 -18.01 -12.35 3.46
N VAL A 89 -19.07 -12.83 2.81
CA VAL A 89 -18.99 -14.04 1.98
C VAL A 89 -19.32 -13.67 0.54
N ILE A 90 -18.32 -13.84 -0.33
CA ILE A 90 -18.46 -13.71 -1.77
C ILE A 90 -18.89 -15.06 -2.35
N VAL A 91 -19.82 -15.03 -3.30
CA VAL A 91 -20.34 -16.19 -4.01
C VAL A 91 -20.16 -15.94 -5.50
N LEU A 92 -19.43 -16.83 -6.15
CA LEU A 92 -19.22 -16.83 -7.59
C LEU A 92 -19.93 -18.04 -8.19
N VAL A 93 -20.65 -17.85 -9.29
CA VAL A 93 -21.36 -18.94 -9.96
C VAL A 93 -21.12 -18.91 -11.46
N LEU A 94 -20.83 -20.07 -12.04
CA LEU A 94 -20.86 -20.28 -13.48
C LEU A 94 -22.32 -20.58 -13.88
N PRO A 95 -23.05 -19.68 -14.55
CA PRO A 95 -24.48 -19.85 -14.77
C PRO A 95 -24.86 -21.06 -15.65
N ALA A 96 -23.97 -21.51 -16.53
CA ALA A 96 -24.26 -22.62 -17.45
C ALA A 96 -24.28 -24.00 -16.77
N SER A 97 -23.29 -24.30 -15.92
CA SER A 97 -23.32 -25.51 -15.07
C SER A 97 -24.03 -25.32 -13.73
N GLY A 98 -24.21 -24.07 -13.31
CA GLY A 98 -24.65 -23.71 -11.97
C GLY A 98 -23.60 -24.03 -10.89
N PHE A 99 -22.34 -24.26 -11.25
CA PHE A 99 -21.25 -24.54 -10.31
C PHE A 99 -20.99 -23.34 -9.41
N ILE A 100 -20.94 -23.57 -8.09
CA ILE A 100 -20.85 -22.52 -7.09
C ILE A 100 -19.46 -22.55 -6.45
N TYR A 101 -18.85 -21.39 -6.33
CA TYR A 101 -17.70 -21.13 -5.48
C TYR A 101 -18.09 -20.11 -4.42
N ALA A 102 -17.59 -20.24 -3.20
CA ALA A 102 -17.77 -19.22 -2.17
C ALA A 102 -16.55 -19.13 -1.26
N GLU A 103 -16.22 -17.91 -0.88
CA GLU A 103 -15.08 -17.60 0.01
C GLU A 103 -15.52 -16.54 1.03
N ALA A 104 -15.09 -16.70 2.27
CA ALA A 104 -15.14 -15.66 3.28
C ALA A 104 -13.95 -14.72 3.10
N ILE A 105 -14.22 -13.42 3.10
CA ILE A 105 -13.23 -12.35 2.91
C ILE A 105 -13.36 -11.28 4.00
N GLU A 106 -12.27 -10.58 4.28
CA GLU A 106 -12.22 -9.56 5.34
C GLU A 106 -13.13 -8.35 5.07
N SER A 107 -13.30 -7.97 3.80
CA SER A 107 -14.17 -6.86 3.41
C SER A 107 -14.50 -6.88 1.91
N GLN A 108 -15.58 -6.21 1.51
CA GLN A 108 -15.96 -6.02 0.11
C GLN A 108 -15.12 -4.95 -0.62
N LYS A 109 -13.85 -4.77 -0.23
CA LYS A 109 -12.90 -3.88 -0.94
C LYS A 109 -12.32 -4.60 -2.15
N VAL A 110 -11.79 -3.84 -3.12
CA VAL A 110 -11.27 -4.40 -4.38
C VAL A 110 -10.24 -5.51 -4.17
N ARG A 111 -9.28 -5.35 -3.25
CA ARG A 111 -8.20 -6.32 -3.01
C ARG A 111 -8.71 -7.69 -2.54
N PRO A 112 -9.45 -7.80 -1.41
CA PRO A 112 -10.00 -9.08 -1.01
C PRO A 112 -10.90 -9.73 -2.07
N VAL A 113 -11.63 -8.92 -2.85
CA VAL A 113 -12.45 -9.44 -3.96
C VAL A 113 -11.58 -10.01 -5.08
N CYS A 114 -10.53 -9.31 -5.51
CA CYS A 114 -9.63 -9.82 -6.54
C CYS A 114 -8.92 -11.11 -6.11
N ASN A 115 -8.54 -11.20 -4.83
CA ASN A 115 -7.96 -12.43 -4.28
C ASN A 115 -8.96 -13.60 -4.37
N ALA A 116 -10.23 -13.38 -4.02
CA ALA A 116 -11.26 -14.42 -4.13
C ALA A 116 -11.53 -14.86 -5.59
N PHE A 117 -11.50 -13.94 -6.56
CA PHE A 117 -11.54 -14.30 -7.99
C PHE A 117 -10.33 -15.13 -8.40
N THR A 118 -9.13 -14.75 -7.93
CA THR A 118 -7.89 -15.48 -8.20
C THR A 118 -7.95 -16.91 -7.66
N HIS A 119 -8.37 -17.09 -6.40
CA HIS A 119 -8.57 -18.42 -5.81
C HIS A 119 -9.67 -19.22 -6.53
N CYS A 120 -10.76 -18.57 -6.93
CA CYS A 120 -11.82 -19.19 -7.69
C CYS A 120 -11.30 -19.73 -9.03
N PHE A 121 -10.56 -18.92 -9.80
CA PHE A 121 -10.01 -19.33 -11.09
C PHE A 121 -8.97 -20.46 -10.97
N GLN A 122 -8.16 -20.43 -9.91
CA GLN A 122 -7.26 -21.54 -9.57
C GLN A 122 -8.05 -22.83 -9.31
N GLU A 123 -9.16 -22.77 -8.57
CA GLU A 123 -10.00 -23.94 -8.27
C GLU A 123 -10.74 -24.47 -9.51
N LEU A 124 -11.22 -23.58 -10.38
CA LEU A 124 -11.84 -23.95 -11.65
C LEU A 124 -10.80 -24.56 -12.62
N GLY A 125 -9.54 -24.14 -12.52
CA GLY A 125 -8.47 -24.51 -13.43
C GLY A 125 -8.52 -23.76 -14.76
N GLY A 126 -9.11 -22.57 -14.77
CA GLY A 126 -9.31 -21.71 -15.95
C GLY A 126 -10.21 -20.53 -15.61
N CYS A 127 -10.30 -19.56 -16.51
CA CYS A 127 -11.12 -18.37 -16.35
C CYS A 127 -12.20 -18.27 -17.44
N PRO A 128 -13.36 -17.67 -17.12
CA PRO A 128 -14.42 -17.39 -18.08
C PRO A 128 -14.11 -16.14 -18.92
N GLU A 129 -14.76 -16.00 -20.08
CA GLU A 129 -14.58 -14.82 -20.94
C GLU A 129 -15.08 -13.51 -20.29
N VAL A 130 -16.08 -13.59 -19.40
CA VAL A 130 -16.76 -12.43 -18.80
C VAL A 130 -16.94 -12.60 -17.28
N ILE A 131 -16.57 -11.57 -16.52
CA ILE A 131 -16.89 -11.42 -15.11
C ILE A 131 -18.07 -10.45 -14.97
N ARG A 132 -19.21 -10.94 -14.49
CA ARG A 132 -20.37 -10.12 -14.16
C ARG A 132 -20.39 -9.79 -12.66
N VAL A 133 -20.32 -8.50 -12.36
CA VAL A 133 -20.44 -7.98 -11.00
C VAL A 133 -21.63 -7.04 -10.90
N ASP A 134 -22.28 -7.03 -9.74
CA ASP A 134 -23.27 -6.00 -9.43
C ASP A 134 -22.58 -4.68 -9.04
N ASN A 135 -23.33 -3.57 -9.04
CA ASN A 135 -22.90 -2.20 -8.79
C ASN A 135 -22.43 -1.94 -7.34
N ALA A 136 -21.62 -2.82 -6.77
CA ALA A 136 -20.86 -2.55 -5.59
C ALA A 136 -19.90 -1.39 -5.90
N LYS A 137 -20.06 -0.25 -5.21
CA LYS A 137 -19.23 0.96 -5.40
C LYS A 137 -17.72 0.72 -5.30
N ALA A 138 -17.31 -0.39 -4.69
CA ALA A 138 -15.91 -0.80 -4.55
C ALA A 138 -15.35 -1.53 -5.78
N LEU A 139 -16.20 -1.97 -6.71
CA LEU A 139 -15.82 -2.67 -7.94
C LEU A 139 -16.20 -1.88 -9.20
N ILE A 140 -17.21 -1.00 -9.10
CA ILE A 140 -17.74 -0.18 -10.19
C ILE A 140 -17.73 1.30 -9.76
N ILE A 141 -17.01 2.15 -10.53
CA ILE A 141 -16.84 3.60 -10.27
C ILE A 141 -18.15 4.36 -10.54
N SER A 142 -18.87 4.02 -11.61
CA SER A 142 -20.14 4.65 -11.98
C SER A 142 -21.10 3.65 -12.57
N ALA A 143 -22.34 3.62 -12.07
CA ALA A 143 -23.43 2.84 -12.66
C ALA A 143 -24.04 3.62 -13.84
N GLY A 144 -24.17 2.98 -15.01
CA GLY A 144 -24.77 3.55 -16.22
C GLY A 144 -25.82 2.61 -16.82
N SER A 145 -26.66 3.13 -17.73
CA SER A 145 -27.69 2.36 -18.44
C SER A 145 -27.11 1.29 -19.39
N GLU A 146 -25.85 1.46 -19.80
CA GLU A 146 -25.12 0.56 -20.71
C GLU A 146 -24.23 -0.46 -19.98
N GLY A 147 -24.13 -0.39 -18.65
CA GLY A 147 -23.16 -1.13 -17.83
C GLY A 147 -22.21 -0.18 -17.10
N GLY A 148 -21.74 -0.57 -15.92
CA GLY A 148 -20.88 0.28 -15.08
C GLY A 148 -19.40 0.25 -15.46
N ILE A 149 -18.68 1.35 -15.21
CA ILE A 149 -17.22 1.44 -15.43
C ILE A 149 -16.51 0.75 -14.26
N PRO A 150 -15.67 -0.28 -14.49
CA PRO A 150 -14.94 -0.95 -13.42
C PRO A 150 -13.91 -0.03 -12.76
N GLN A 151 -13.60 -0.30 -11.49
CA GLN A 151 -12.44 0.31 -10.84
C GLN A 151 -11.15 -0.17 -11.49
N ALA A 152 -10.14 0.71 -11.67
CA ALA A 152 -8.89 0.41 -12.36
C ALA A 152 -8.16 -0.85 -11.85
N ASP A 153 -8.12 -1.06 -10.53
CA ASP A 153 -7.53 -2.26 -9.92
C ASP A 153 -8.30 -3.53 -10.31
N PHE A 154 -9.63 -3.45 -10.37
CA PHE A 154 -10.46 -4.58 -10.75
C PHE A 154 -10.30 -4.87 -12.25
N GLU A 155 -10.24 -3.83 -13.09
CA GLU A 155 -9.96 -3.92 -14.53
C GLU A 155 -8.59 -4.56 -14.80
N THR A 156 -7.56 -4.19 -14.04
CA THR A 156 -6.23 -4.80 -14.12
C THR A 156 -6.26 -6.31 -13.87
N MET A 157 -7.09 -6.78 -12.93
CA MET A 157 -7.31 -8.21 -12.70
C MET A 157 -7.98 -8.86 -13.92
N GLY A 158 -9.01 -8.21 -14.48
CA GLY A 158 -9.67 -8.67 -15.70
C GLY A 158 -8.70 -8.84 -16.86
N ASP A 159 -7.85 -7.85 -17.11
CA ASP A 159 -6.82 -7.88 -18.15
C ASP A 159 -5.78 -8.99 -17.92
N PHE A 160 -5.34 -9.16 -16.67
CA PHE A 160 -4.37 -10.21 -16.32
C PHE A 160 -4.91 -11.61 -16.62
N PHE A 161 -6.17 -11.87 -16.26
CA PHE A 161 -6.80 -13.14 -16.56
C PHE A 161 -7.32 -13.23 -17.99
N GLY A 162 -7.45 -12.13 -18.74
CA GLY A 162 -8.11 -12.14 -20.06
C GLY A 162 -9.64 -12.23 -19.98
N SER A 163 -10.22 -11.85 -18.83
CA SER A 163 -11.66 -11.83 -18.58
C SER A 163 -12.20 -10.40 -18.63
N ARG A 164 -13.22 -10.16 -19.46
CA ARG A 164 -13.86 -8.84 -19.57
C ARG A 164 -14.78 -8.59 -18.39
N ILE A 165 -14.70 -7.41 -17.80
CA ILE A 165 -15.56 -7.04 -16.66
C ILE A 165 -16.82 -6.35 -17.17
N TYR A 166 -17.96 -6.82 -16.68
CA TYR A 166 -19.27 -6.26 -17.02
C TYR A 166 -20.07 -5.95 -15.75
N GLY A 167 -20.32 -4.66 -15.52
CA GLY A 167 -21.23 -4.22 -14.45
C GLY A 167 -22.69 -4.37 -14.85
N CYS A 168 -23.52 -5.02 -14.03
CA CYS A 168 -24.95 -5.17 -14.30
C CYS A 168 -25.68 -3.81 -14.38
N ARG A 169 -26.70 -3.71 -15.24
CA ARG A 169 -27.49 -2.49 -15.41
C ARG A 169 -28.32 -2.22 -14.16
N SER A 170 -28.35 -0.97 -13.70
CA SER A 170 -29.21 -0.58 -12.58
C SER A 170 -30.69 -0.76 -12.94
N GLY A 171 -31.43 -1.53 -12.13
CA GLY A 171 -32.88 -1.72 -12.31
C GLY A 171 -33.28 -2.82 -13.30
N ALA A 172 -32.38 -3.74 -13.66
CA ALA A 172 -32.68 -4.92 -14.48
C ALA A 172 -32.49 -6.23 -13.66
N PRO A 173 -33.54 -6.71 -12.93
CA PRO A 173 -33.46 -7.90 -12.08
C PRO A 173 -33.10 -9.19 -12.82
N THR A 174 -33.25 -9.22 -14.15
CA THR A 174 -33.06 -10.40 -14.99
C THR A 174 -31.61 -10.65 -15.40
N ASP A 175 -30.69 -9.71 -15.17
CA ASP A 175 -29.28 -9.84 -15.58
C ASP A 175 -28.43 -10.72 -14.64
N LYS A 176 -28.95 -11.13 -13.47
CA LYS A 176 -28.17 -11.77 -12.39
C LYS A 176 -28.89 -12.87 -11.61
N GLY A 177 -29.85 -13.55 -12.24
CA GLY A 177 -30.70 -14.53 -11.55
C GLY A 177 -29.94 -15.73 -10.98
N SER A 178 -28.77 -16.08 -11.56
CA SER A 178 -27.99 -17.25 -11.14
C SER A 178 -27.24 -16.99 -9.84
N SER A 179 -26.62 -15.82 -9.67
CA SER A 179 -25.93 -15.49 -8.42
C SER A 179 -26.90 -15.30 -7.25
N GLU A 180 -28.08 -14.70 -7.47
CA GLU A 180 -29.09 -14.57 -6.41
C GLU A 180 -29.58 -15.95 -5.93
N ALA A 181 -29.80 -16.88 -6.86
CA ALA A 181 -30.16 -18.26 -6.53
C ALA A 181 -29.03 -18.96 -5.78
N ALA A 182 -27.77 -18.78 -6.22
CA ALA A 182 -26.59 -19.33 -5.56
C ALA A 182 -26.44 -18.78 -4.14
N VAL A 183 -26.59 -17.47 -3.92
CA VAL A 183 -26.57 -16.84 -2.59
C VAL A 183 -27.60 -17.45 -1.66
N LYS A 184 -28.85 -17.66 -2.14
CA LYS A 184 -29.90 -18.31 -1.33
C LYS A 184 -29.52 -19.74 -0.94
N ILE A 185 -28.90 -20.49 -1.87
CA ILE A 185 -28.41 -21.85 -1.61
C ILE A 185 -27.28 -21.84 -0.57
N VAL A 186 -26.25 -21.02 -0.78
CA VAL A 186 -25.07 -20.89 0.11
C VAL A 186 -25.48 -20.46 1.51
N THR A 187 -26.36 -19.46 1.60
CA THR A 187 -26.86 -18.96 2.90
C THR A 187 -27.56 -20.07 3.68
N LYS A 188 -28.43 -20.85 3.02
CA LYS A 188 -29.23 -21.89 3.69
C LYS A 188 -28.44 -23.18 3.97
N GLN A 189 -27.54 -23.58 3.08
CA GLN A 189 -26.91 -24.91 3.11
C GLN A 189 -25.43 -24.89 3.49
N ALA A 190 -24.78 -23.73 3.55
CA ALA A 190 -23.39 -23.61 3.99
C ALA A 190 -23.27 -22.68 5.21
N LEU A 191 -23.70 -21.42 5.11
CA LEU A 191 -23.47 -20.43 6.19
C LEU A 191 -24.07 -20.85 7.53
N SER A 192 -25.26 -21.45 7.53
CA SER A 192 -25.89 -21.95 8.76
C SER A 192 -25.03 -23.01 9.46
N HIS A 193 -24.36 -23.88 8.71
CA HIS A 193 -23.50 -24.91 9.28
C HIS A 193 -22.12 -24.38 9.68
N VAL A 194 -21.51 -23.53 8.84
CA VAL A 194 -20.23 -22.89 9.17
C VAL A 194 -20.35 -22.04 10.44
N THR A 195 -21.49 -21.37 10.65
CA THR A 195 -21.76 -20.63 11.89
C THR A 195 -21.74 -21.55 13.11
N LEU A 196 -22.30 -22.76 13.00
CA LEU A 196 -22.26 -23.75 14.09
C LEU A 196 -20.82 -24.22 14.35
N ASP A 197 -20.07 -24.52 13.29
CA ASP A 197 -18.66 -24.94 13.40
C ASP A 197 -17.79 -23.86 14.07
N ILE A 198 -18.00 -22.59 13.72
CA ILE A 198 -17.32 -21.45 14.35
C ILE A 198 -17.65 -21.39 15.86
N ASN A 199 -18.94 -21.50 16.21
CA ASN A 199 -19.37 -21.45 17.60
C ASN A 199 -18.81 -22.61 18.43
N GLU A 200 -18.75 -23.82 17.86
CA GLU A 200 -18.16 -24.99 18.49
C GLU A 200 -16.66 -24.79 18.75
N ARG A 201 -15.92 -24.31 17.74
CA ARG A 201 -14.47 -24.04 17.86
C ARG A 201 -14.17 -22.99 18.93
N LEU A 202 -14.95 -21.90 18.96
CA LEU A 202 -14.82 -20.87 19.98
C LEU A 202 -15.18 -21.39 21.39
N ALA A 203 -16.19 -22.27 21.50
CA ALA A 203 -16.55 -22.90 22.76
C ALA A 203 -15.45 -23.83 23.31
N GLN A 204 -14.59 -24.36 22.43
CA GLN A 204 -13.40 -25.14 22.79
C GLN A 204 -12.20 -24.26 23.17
N GLY A 205 -12.34 -22.93 23.12
CA GLY A 205 -11.25 -21.98 23.41
C GLY A 205 -10.24 -21.81 22.28
N GLU A 206 -10.54 -22.32 21.08
CA GLU A 206 -9.69 -22.18 19.90
C GLU A 206 -10.08 -20.96 19.06
N ASP A 207 -9.11 -20.36 18.35
CA ASP A 207 -9.41 -19.26 17.45
C ASP A 207 -10.00 -19.76 16.12
N ALA A 208 -11.05 -19.07 15.66
CA ALA A 208 -11.70 -19.31 14.37
C ALA A 208 -11.24 -18.25 13.36
N GLN A 209 -10.03 -18.45 12.83
CA GLN A 209 -9.41 -17.58 11.82
C GLN A 209 -10.04 -17.77 10.43
N LEU A 210 -9.75 -16.83 9.53
CA LEU A 210 -10.29 -16.82 8.17
C LEU A 210 -10.02 -18.14 7.43
N ASP A 211 -8.83 -18.72 7.58
CA ASP A 211 -8.45 -19.99 6.95
C ASP A 211 -9.36 -21.14 7.40
N PHE A 212 -9.64 -21.25 8.70
CA PHE A 212 -10.58 -22.25 9.22
C PHE A 212 -11.98 -22.04 8.64
N ILE A 213 -12.45 -20.79 8.59
CA ILE A 213 -13.77 -20.47 8.04
C ILE A 213 -13.86 -20.88 6.56
N ASN A 214 -12.82 -20.57 5.78
CA ASN A 214 -12.75 -20.93 4.36
C ASN A 214 -12.64 -22.42 4.12
N GLU A 215 -11.93 -23.16 4.97
CA GLU A 215 -11.88 -24.62 4.93
C GLU A 215 -13.28 -25.23 5.15
N ARG A 216 -14.00 -24.76 6.17
CA ARG A 216 -15.37 -25.21 6.46
C ARG A 216 -16.34 -24.82 5.36
N LEU A 217 -16.25 -23.59 4.85
CA LEU A 217 -17.09 -23.13 3.75
C LEU A 217 -16.87 -23.99 2.50
N LYS A 218 -15.62 -24.23 2.12
CA LYS A 218 -15.25 -25.11 1.00
C LYS A 218 -15.83 -26.51 1.14
N PHE A 219 -15.80 -27.09 2.34
CA PHE A 219 -16.42 -28.39 2.61
C PHE A 219 -17.93 -28.42 2.30
N TYR A 220 -18.70 -27.43 2.77
CA TYR A 220 -20.14 -27.38 2.48
C TYR A 220 -20.46 -27.01 1.03
N ILE A 221 -19.67 -26.14 0.41
CA ILE A 221 -19.80 -25.80 -1.01
C ILE A 221 -19.56 -27.03 -1.89
N ASN A 222 -18.55 -27.85 -1.56
CA ASN A 222 -18.31 -29.12 -2.25
C ASN A 222 -19.54 -30.03 -2.17
N LYS A 223 -20.14 -30.19 -0.97
CA LYS A 223 -21.39 -30.96 -0.82
C LYS A 223 -22.55 -30.41 -1.65
N ILE A 224 -22.66 -29.09 -1.77
CA ILE A 224 -23.69 -28.44 -2.60
C ILE A 224 -23.46 -28.75 -4.09
N ASN A 225 -22.21 -28.71 -4.54
CA ASN A 225 -21.84 -28.98 -5.93
C ASN A 225 -21.95 -30.45 -6.31
N ASP A 226 -21.74 -31.37 -5.36
CA ASP A 226 -21.85 -32.83 -5.55
C ASP A 226 -23.31 -33.32 -5.50
N LYS A 227 -24.24 -32.50 -5.01
CA LYS A 227 -25.65 -32.88 -4.94
C LYS A 227 -26.27 -32.86 -6.35
N PRO A 228 -26.98 -33.93 -6.77
CA PRO A 228 -27.75 -33.93 -8.00
C PRO A 228 -28.69 -32.72 -8.10
N LEU A 229 -28.76 -32.14 -9.29
CA LEU A 229 -29.68 -31.04 -9.55
C LEU A 229 -31.13 -31.53 -9.48
N THR A 230 -32.05 -30.70 -8.99
CA THR A 230 -33.47 -31.06 -8.89
C THR A 230 -34.02 -31.40 -10.29
N GLY A 231 -34.45 -32.65 -10.49
CA GLY A 231 -34.97 -33.12 -11.77
C GLY A 231 -33.90 -33.62 -12.76
N HIS A 232 -32.64 -33.70 -12.36
CA HIS A 232 -31.55 -34.22 -13.19
C HIS A 232 -30.76 -35.32 -12.45
N VAL A 233 -30.12 -36.22 -13.21
CA VAL A 233 -29.22 -37.24 -12.68
C VAL A 233 -27.88 -36.63 -12.27
N ASP A 234 -27.42 -35.64 -13.05
CA ASP A 234 -26.13 -35.01 -12.88
C ASP A 234 -26.15 -33.94 -11.76
N SER A 235 -25.04 -33.86 -11.04
CA SER A 235 -24.69 -32.78 -10.10
C SER A 235 -24.09 -31.58 -10.83
N ARG A 236 -23.99 -30.42 -10.13
CA ARG A 236 -23.32 -29.22 -10.67
C ARG A 236 -21.88 -29.52 -11.06
N ARG A 237 -21.18 -30.28 -10.22
CA ARG A 237 -19.79 -30.69 -10.46
C ARG A 237 -19.65 -31.54 -11.71
N GLU A 238 -20.55 -32.50 -11.93
CA GLU A 238 -20.50 -33.36 -13.12
C GLU A 238 -20.76 -32.57 -14.40
N VAL A 239 -21.74 -31.66 -14.40
CA VAL A 239 -22.00 -30.77 -15.54
C VAL A 239 -20.79 -29.86 -15.81
N PHE A 240 -20.21 -29.28 -14.75
CA PHE A 240 -19.01 -28.45 -14.86
C PHE A 240 -17.84 -29.22 -15.47
N LEU A 241 -17.47 -30.37 -14.90
CA LEU A 241 -16.31 -31.14 -15.35
C LEU A 241 -16.47 -31.65 -16.78
N ARG A 242 -17.67 -32.10 -17.16
CA ARG A 242 -17.93 -32.67 -18.48
C ARG A 242 -18.04 -31.61 -19.57
N SER A 243 -18.72 -30.50 -19.29
CA SER A 243 -19.18 -29.58 -20.35
C SER A 243 -18.59 -28.18 -20.25
N GLU A 244 -18.33 -27.67 -19.04
CA GLU A 244 -17.95 -26.26 -18.87
C GLU A 244 -16.44 -26.05 -18.69
N LYS A 245 -15.78 -26.88 -17.89
CA LYS A 245 -14.35 -26.81 -17.65
C LYS A 245 -13.52 -26.83 -18.95
N PRO A 246 -13.84 -27.65 -19.98
CA PRO A 246 -13.12 -27.62 -21.26
C PRO A 246 -13.30 -26.32 -22.05
N CYS A 247 -14.30 -25.49 -21.71
CA CYS A 247 -14.59 -24.22 -22.37
C CYS A 247 -13.94 -23.02 -21.68
N LEU A 248 -13.37 -23.20 -20.48
CA LEU A 248 -12.61 -22.14 -19.81
C LEU A 248 -11.25 -21.94 -20.48
N HIS A 249 -10.81 -20.69 -20.60
CA HIS A 249 -9.46 -20.44 -21.10
C HIS A 249 -8.46 -20.55 -19.93
N ILE A 250 -7.23 -20.97 -20.21
CA ILE A 250 -6.18 -21.08 -19.20
C ILE A 250 -5.31 -19.82 -19.27
N PRO A 251 -5.21 -19.01 -18.20
CA PRO A 251 -4.34 -17.83 -18.18
C PRO A 251 -2.87 -18.26 -18.17
N ALA A 252 -1.96 -17.33 -18.51
CA ALA A 252 -0.52 -17.60 -18.48
C ALA A 252 0.02 -17.88 -17.07
N SER A 253 -0.61 -17.29 -16.05
CA SER A 253 -0.33 -17.53 -14.64
C SER A 253 -1.60 -17.31 -13.82
N PHE A 254 -1.66 -17.94 -12.65
CA PHE A 254 -2.68 -17.68 -11.63
C PHE A 254 -2.15 -16.82 -10.46
N ASP A 255 -0.90 -16.36 -10.53
CA ASP A 255 -0.23 -15.60 -9.45
C ASP A 255 -0.53 -14.10 -9.58
N PHE A 256 -1.82 -13.76 -9.65
CA PHE A 256 -2.25 -12.37 -9.69
C PHE A 256 -2.14 -11.74 -8.29
N ASN A 257 -1.50 -10.58 -8.21
CA ASN A 257 -1.45 -9.77 -7.01
C ASN A 257 -1.66 -8.30 -7.37
N LEU A 258 -2.59 -7.63 -6.69
CA LEU A 258 -2.72 -6.19 -6.81
C LEU A 258 -1.53 -5.49 -6.14
N PRO A 259 -0.85 -4.54 -6.79
CA PRO A 259 0.12 -3.69 -6.11
C PRO A 259 -0.58 -2.90 -5.00
N ASP A 260 0.02 -2.81 -3.82
CA ASP A 260 -0.44 -1.85 -2.81
C ASP A 260 -0.16 -0.44 -3.33
N SER A 261 -1.17 0.43 -3.35
CA SER A 261 -1.00 1.82 -3.76
C SER A 261 -1.34 2.77 -2.61
N MET A 262 -0.51 3.79 -2.43
CA MET A 262 -0.71 4.85 -1.46
C MET A 262 -0.42 6.19 -2.12
N MET A 263 -1.35 7.14 -2.01
CA MET A 263 -1.11 8.53 -2.38
C MET A 263 -0.92 9.39 -1.13
N GLY A 264 -0.11 10.44 -1.25
CA GLY A 264 0.08 11.40 -0.17
C GLY A 264 0.95 12.56 -0.60
N THR A 265 1.26 13.43 0.35
CA THR A 265 2.21 14.53 0.16
C THR A 265 3.50 14.19 0.88
N VAL A 266 4.64 14.42 0.24
CA VAL A 266 5.95 14.18 0.86
C VAL A 266 6.07 15.07 2.11
N PRO A 267 6.21 14.50 3.32
CA PRO A 267 6.25 15.27 4.55
C PRO A 267 7.56 16.05 4.67
N ALA A 268 7.60 17.04 5.58
CA ALA A 268 8.80 17.84 5.86
C ALA A 268 10.03 17.02 6.28
N THR A 269 9.81 15.79 6.76
CA THR A 269 10.86 14.83 7.10
C THR A 269 11.50 14.16 5.88
N ALA A 270 10.93 14.34 4.69
CA ALA A 270 11.27 13.61 3.45
C ALA A 270 11.19 12.08 3.61
N ARG A 271 10.33 11.59 4.51
CA ARG A 271 10.16 10.15 4.80
C ARG A 271 8.72 9.74 4.63
N VAL A 272 8.47 8.91 3.64
CA VAL A 272 7.15 8.30 3.39
C VAL A 272 7.03 7.04 4.23
N ILE A 273 5.93 6.89 4.95
CA ILE A 273 5.69 5.72 5.80
C ILE A 273 4.72 4.78 5.08
N PHE A 274 5.15 3.54 4.87
CA PHE A 274 4.33 2.47 4.31
C PHE A 274 4.54 1.18 5.11
N ASN A 275 3.45 0.55 5.56
CA ASN A 275 3.45 -0.67 6.38
C ASN A 275 4.42 -0.66 7.57
N GLN A 276 4.41 0.44 8.34
CA GLN A 276 5.28 0.68 9.51
C GLN A 276 6.77 0.85 9.18
N HIS A 277 7.17 0.85 7.92
CA HIS A 277 8.54 1.15 7.48
C HIS A 277 8.64 2.55 6.88
N GLN A 278 9.82 3.19 7.01
CA GLN A 278 10.07 4.51 6.47
C GLN A 278 10.93 4.43 5.20
N TYR A 279 10.47 5.06 4.12
CA TYR A 279 11.20 5.17 2.85
C TYR A 279 11.57 6.64 2.63
N ALA A 280 12.86 6.94 2.59
CA ALA A 280 13.33 8.30 2.33
C ALA A 280 13.07 8.67 0.86
N VAL A 281 12.74 9.93 0.62
CA VAL A 281 12.74 10.51 -0.72
C VAL A 281 13.71 11.68 -0.74
N GLU A 282 14.17 12.07 -1.92
CA GLU A 282 15.07 13.20 -2.04
C GLU A 282 14.42 14.48 -1.48
N PRO A 283 15.08 15.26 -0.60
CA PRO A 283 14.49 16.42 0.07
C PRO A 283 13.90 17.48 -0.87
N LYS A 284 14.33 17.53 -2.14
CA LYS A 284 13.75 18.44 -3.15
C LYS A 284 12.27 18.18 -3.40
N TRP A 285 11.78 16.98 -3.10
CA TRP A 285 10.39 16.58 -3.31
C TRP A 285 9.48 16.87 -2.12
N ILE A 286 9.97 17.46 -1.03
CA ILE A 286 9.14 17.86 0.11
C ILE A 286 7.98 18.75 -0.39
N GLY A 287 6.76 18.45 0.08
CA GLY A 287 5.55 19.17 -0.29
C GLY A 287 4.93 18.77 -1.64
N HIS A 288 5.57 17.90 -2.43
CA HIS A 288 4.99 17.38 -3.67
C HIS A 288 4.06 16.20 -3.38
N GLU A 289 3.05 16.02 -4.23
CA GLU A 289 2.19 14.83 -4.20
C GLU A 289 2.96 13.64 -4.78
N PHE A 290 2.86 12.49 -4.12
CA PHE A 290 3.45 11.24 -4.56
C PHE A 290 2.40 10.15 -4.65
N THR A 291 2.69 9.17 -5.50
CA THR A 291 2.01 7.87 -5.52
C THR A 291 3.05 6.79 -5.24
N LEU A 292 2.81 5.93 -4.27
CA LEU A 292 3.66 4.81 -3.90
C LEU A 292 2.98 3.54 -4.37
N HIS A 293 3.65 2.74 -5.20
CA HIS A 293 3.22 1.40 -5.57
C HIS A 293 4.17 0.38 -4.95
N ALA A 294 3.63 -0.59 -4.21
CA ALA A 294 4.39 -1.69 -3.65
C ALA A 294 3.91 -3.02 -4.21
N ASP A 295 4.81 -3.78 -4.80
CA ASP A 295 4.59 -5.21 -5.11
C ASP A 295 5.06 -6.07 -3.92
N GLU A 296 5.17 -7.39 -4.07
CA GLU A 296 5.65 -8.27 -2.99
C GLU A 296 7.10 -8.00 -2.58
N LYS A 297 7.93 -7.43 -3.47
CA LYS A 297 9.39 -7.34 -3.30
C LYS A 297 9.91 -5.91 -3.22
N ALA A 298 9.20 -4.96 -3.79
CA ALA A 298 9.68 -3.60 -4.00
C ALA A 298 8.61 -2.54 -3.73
N VAL A 299 9.07 -1.40 -3.24
CA VAL A 299 8.30 -0.16 -3.10
C VAL A 299 8.85 0.85 -4.09
N ARG A 300 7.99 1.37 -4.97
CA ARG A 300 8.31 2.41 -5.95
C ARG A 300 7.53 3.67 -5.63
N ILE A 301 8.21 4.80 -5.57
CA ILE A 301 7.59 6.10 -5.30
C ILE A 301 7.64 6.91 -6.59
N PHE A 302 6.49 7.44 -6.98
CA PHE A 302 6.25 8.21 -8.19
C PHE A 302 5.87 9.64 -7.83
N ILE A 303 6.38 10.60 -8.57
CA ILE A 303 5.94 12.00 -8.58
C ILE A 303 5.78 12.41 -10.04
N ASP A 304 4.65 13.04 -10.38
CA ASP A 304 4.30 13.44 -11.76
C ASP A 304 4.43 12.30 -12.79
N GLY A 305 4.11 11.07 -12.37
CA GLY A 305 4.19 9.86 -13.21
C GLY A 305 5.59 9.27 -13.40
N ALA A 306 6.64 9.91 -12.87
CA ALA A 306 8.02 9.42 -12.94
C ALA A 306 8.43 8.71 -11.63
N VAL A 307 9.12 7.58 -11.73
CA VAL A 307 9.71 6.89 -10.57
C VAL A 307 10.87 7.72 -10.03
N ILE A 308 10.72 8.24 -8.80
CA ILE A 308 11.78 9.02 -8.12
C ILE A 308 12.64 8.16 -7.20
N SER A 309 12.12 7.05 -6.71
CA SER A 309 12.82 6.17 -5.76
C SER A 309 12.27 4.75 -5.84
N THR A 310 13.14 3.75 -5.73
CA THR A 310 12.78 2.34 -5.65
C THR A 310 13.55 1.71 -4.49
N TYR A 311 12.85 0.98 -3.63
CA TYR A 311 13.39 0.30 -2.46
C TYR A 311 12.93 -1.15 -2.43
N GLN A 312 13.67 -2.01 -1.73
CA GLN A 312 13.17 -3.31 -1.34
C GLN A 312 12.03 -3.12 -0.31
N ARG A 313 10.93 -3.86 -0.48
CA ARG A 313 9.80 -3.80 0.44
C ARG A 313 10.16 -4.44 1.77
N LYS A 314 9.93 -3.70 2.84
CA LYS A 314 10.03 -4.13 4.23
C LYS A 314 8.72 -3.77 4.92
N ASP A 315 7.99 -4.77 5.39
CA ASP A 315 6.74 -4.60 6.11
C ASP A 315 6.97 -4.93 7.59
N LYS A 316 6.32 -4.17 8.50
CA LYS A 316 6.40 -4.36 9.97
C LYS A 316 7.80 -4.19 10.56
N ASP A 317 8.71 -3.56 9.83
CA ASP A 317 10.04 -3.17 10.30
C ASP A 317 10.10 -1.65 10.48
N PRO A 318 10.09 -1.12 11.72
CA PRO A 318 10.11 0.32 12.00
C PRO A 318 11.48 0.99 11.77
N SER A 319 12.21 0.55 10.75
CA SER A 319 13.48 1.12 10.31
C SER A 319 13.31 2.04 9.09
N LEU A 320 14.44 2.51 8.53
CA LEU A 320 14.50 3.47 7.43
C LEU A 320 15.28 2.88 6.26
N SER A 321 14.67 2.85 5.08
CA SER A 321 15.35 2.67 3.80
C SER A 321 15.66 4.04 3.19
N THR A 322 16.92 4.27 2.85
CA THR A 322 17.38 5.57 2.33
C THR A 322 18.45 5.39 1.25
N MET A 323 18.70 6.43 0.46
CA MET A 323 19.74 6.49 -0.58
C MET A 323 20.80 7.55 -0.23
N PRO A 324 21.99 7.52 -0.86
CA PRO A 324 22.98 8.57 -0.69
C PRO A 324 22.38 9.97 -0.91
N ASN A 325 22.70 10.90 -0.01
CA ASN A 325 22.25 12.30 -0.03
C ASN A 325 20.75 12.55 0.22
N TYR A 326 19.92 11.53 0.46
CA TYR A 326 18.49 11.73 0.75
C TYR A 326 18.25 12.08 2.22
N THR A 327 19.05 11.52 3.13
CA THR A 327 19.02 11.88 4.54
C THR A 327 20.34 12.57 4.91
N PRO A 328 20.32 13.75 5.53
CA PRO A 328 21.57 14.44 5.86
C PRO A 328 22.39 13.64 6.88
N SER A 329 23.72 13.64 6.73
CA SER A 329 24.62 12.72 7.44
C SER A 329 24.59 12.89 8.97
N ASN A 330 24.27 14.07 9.47
CA ASN A 330 24.09 14.34 10.91
C ASN A 330 22.84 13.64 11.49
N HIS A 331 21.81 13.38 10.67
CA HIS A 331 20.60 12.67 11.10
C HIS A 331 20.78 11.14 11.10
N LEU A 332 21.70 10.61 10.30
CA LEU A 332 22.02 9.16 10.22
C LEU A 332 23.15 8.73 11.16
N PHE A 333 23.88 9.69 11.76
CA PHE A 333 25.06 9.40 12.58
C PHE A 333 24.78 8.39 13.70
N MET A 334 23.65 8.54 14.40
CA MET A 334 23.26 7.59 15.46
C MET A 334 22.72 6.27 14.90
N ASP A 335 22.18 6.26 13.69
CA ASP A 335 21.63 5.06 13.06
C ASP A 335 22.72 4.11 12.59
N ALA A 336 23.91 4.63 12.24
CA ALA A 336 25.09 3.79 11.99
C ALA A 336 25.37 2.84 13.16
N PHE A 337 25.26 3.32 14.40
CA PHE A 337 25.51 2.52 15.60
C PHE A 337 24.36 1.56 15.96
N LYS A 338 23.21 1.64 15.29
CA LYS A 338 22.08 0.71 15.48
C LYS A 338 22.12 -0.48 14.52
N LEU A 339 23.07 -0.50 13.59
CA LEU A 339 23.20 -1.58 12.60
C LEU A 339 23.43 -2.94 13.29
N PRO A 340 22.95 -4.04 12.69
CA PRO A 340 23.26 -5.38 13.19
C PRO A 340 24.76 -5.66 13.09
N ASN A 341 25.25 -6.61 13.90
CA ASN A 341 26.64 -7.07 13.89
C ASN A 341 27.71 -6.04 14.36
N GLN A 342 27.31 -4.95 15.04
CA GLN A 342 28.24 -3.94 15.55
C GLN A 342 29.23 -4.47 16.59
N TYR A 343 28.77 -5.30 17.54
CA TYR A 343 29.62 -5.80 18.62
C TYR A 343 30.87 -6.57 18.13
N PRO A 344 30.73 -7.68 17.36
CA PRO A 344 31.92 -8.41 16.90
C PRO A 344 32.80 -7.56 15.98
N PHE A 345 32.20 -6.69 15.17
CA PHE A 345 32.91 -5.79 14.26
C PHE A 345 33.79 -4.77 14.99
N VAL A 346 33.26 -4.12 16.04
CA VAL A 346 34.01 -3.16 16.87
C VAL A 346 35.03 -3.87 17.77
N MET A 347 34.71 -5.06 18.28
CA MET A 347 35.64 -5.86 19.09
C MET A 347 36.87 -6.32 18.29
N GLU A 348 36.71 -6.65 17.01
CA GLU A 348 37.84 -6.97 16.12
C GLU A 348 38.80 -5.77 15.98
N TRP A 349 38.26 -4.55 15.82
CA TRP A 349 39.06 -3.32 15.81
C TRP A 349 39.76 -3.07 17.15
N ALA A 350 39.05 -3.21 18.27
CA ALA A 350 39.64 -3.02 19.60
C ALA A 350 40.77 -4.02 19.88
N ALA A 351 40.60 -5.29 19.50
CA ALA A 351 41.62 -6.33 19.61
C ALA A 351 42.84 -6.05 18.73
N HIS A 352 42.65 -5.43 17.58
CA HIS A 352 43.75 -5.03 16.71
C HIS A 352 44.61 -3.91 17.33
N ILE A 353 44.00 -2.98 18.07
CA ILE A 353 44.73 -1.93 18.78
C ILE A 353 45.54 -2.51 19.94
N GLY A 354 44.94 -3.36 20.76
CA GLY A 354 45.64 -4.04 21.84
C GLY A 354 44.73 -4.71 22.87
N SER A 355 45.35 -5.54 23.72
CA SER A 355 44.62 -6.43 24.64
C SER A 355 43.91 -5.68 25.78
N ALA A 356 44.44 -4.54 26.23
CA ALA A 356 43.81 -3.74 27.27
C ALA A 356 42.66 -2.92 26.70
N THR A 357 42.82 -2.43 25.46
CA THR A 357 41.79 -1.73 24.69
C THR A 357 40.60 -2.64 24.42
N ALA A 358 40.84 -3.90 24.03
CA ALA A 358 39.79 -4.89 23.83
C ALA A 358 39.02 -5.20 25.12
N LYS A 359 39.71 -5.46 26.23
CA LYS A 359 39.07 -5.70 27.54
C LYS A 359 38.25 -4.50 28.00
N TRP A 360 38.76 -3.29 27.81
CA TRP A 360 38.02 -2.06 28.11
C TRP A 360 36.75 -1.96 27.27
N ALA A 361 36.86 -2.14 25.94
CA ALA A 361 35.73 -2.07 25.02
C ALA A 361 34.65 -3.13 25.33
N GLU A 362 35.06 -4.36 25.66
CA GLU A 362 34.17 -5.45 26.09
C GLU A 362 33.37 -5.05 27.34
N LEU A 363 34.03 -4.42 28.31
CA LEU A 363 33.43 -4.00 29.58
C LEU A 363 32.43 -2.86 29.40
N ILE A 364 32.67 -1.95 28.45
CA ILE A 364 31.72 -0.91 28.04
C ILE A 364 30.51 -1.52 27.32
N MET A 365 30.73 -2.54 26.48
CA MET A 365 29.69 -3.14 25.64
C MET A 365 28.93 -4.32 26.29
N GLN A 366 29.21 -4.61 27.57
CA GLN A 366 28.53 -5.53 28.51
C GLN A 366 27.86 -6.78 27.89
N SER A 367 28.63 -7.59 27.16
CA SER A 367 28.26 -8.97 26.77
C SER A 367 27.27 -9.11 25.60
N GLY A 368 27.43 -8.31 24.54
CA GLY A 368 26.92 -8.66 23.20
C GLY A 368 25.63 -7.96 22.75
N SER A 369 25.06 -7.07 23.56
CA SER A 369 23.97 -6.16 23.13
C SER A 369 24.18 -4.72 23.65
N PRO A 370 25.24 -4.04 23.18
CA PRO A 370 25.54 -2.67 23.61
C PRO A 370 24.52 -1.64 23.11
N ASP A 371 24.24 -0.62 23.92
CA ASP A 371 23.47 0.55 23.49
C ASP A 371 24.24 1.29 22.36
N PRO A 372 23.55 1.87 21.36
CA PRO A 372 24.19 2.70 20.32
C PRO A 372 25.15 3.77 20.87
N THR A 373 24.86 4.31 22.06
CA THR A 373 25.70 5.28 22.77
C THR A 373 27.02 4.69 23.23
N ASP A 374 27.01 3.43 23.69
CA ASP A 374 28.20 2.71 24.13
C ASP A 374 29.10 2.38 22.94
N ILE A 375 28.52 1.89 21.84
CA ILE A 375 29.24 1.63 20.59
C ILE A 375 29.90 2.92 20.09
N LYS A 376 29.15 4.03 20.05
CA LYS A 376 29.69 5.35 19.68
C LYS A 376 30.87 5.76 20.55
N ASN A 377 30.76 5.59 21.86
CA ASN A 377 31.81 5.97 22.80
C ASN A 377 33.08 5.12 22.62
N VAL A 378 32.92 3.81 22.38
CA VAL A 378 34.04 2.92 22.05
C VAL A 378 34.69 3.35 20.75
N VAL A 379 33.92 3.49 19.67
CA VAL A 379 34.42 3.91 18.35
C VAL A 379 35.16 5.27 18.43
N ALA A 380 34.68 6.21 19.24
CA ALA A 380 35.34 7.48 19.47
C ALA A 380 36.75 7.31 20.07
N VAL A 381 36.92 6.42 21.05
CA VAL A 381 38.23 6.10 21.64
C VAL A 381 39.12 5.35 20.67
N LEU A 382 38.58 4.36 19.94
CA LEU A 382 39.34 3.60 18.93
C LEU A 382 39.83 4.49 17.77
N SER A 383 39.17 5.62 17.54
CA SER A 383 39.52 6.60 16.50
C SER A 383 40.64 7.57 16.90
N LEU A 384 40.98 7.67 18.19
CA LEU A 384 42.02 8.58 18.71
C LEU A 384 43.41 8.42 18.04
N PRO A 385 43.88 7.19 17.73
CA PRO A 385 45.16 6.97 17.07
C PRO A 385 45.21 7.46 15.62
N LYS A 386 44.07 7.86 15.03
CA LYS A 386 43.90 8.28 13.63
C LYS A 386 44.46 7.26 12.63
N SER A 387 44.25 5.99 12.93
CA SER A 387 44.70 4.86 12.12
C SER A 387 46.21 4.82 11.89
N VAL A 388 47.03 5.23 12.86
CA VAL A 388 48.48 5.09 12.77
C VAL A 388 48.93 3.92 13.65
N TYR A 389 49.58 2.90 13.07
CA TYR A 389 49.97 1.67 13.80
C TYR A 389 50.79 1.94 15.07
N LYS A 390 51.72 2.89 15.00
CA LYS A 390 52.55 3.26 16.16
C LYS A 390 51.72 3.81 17.33
N HIS A 391 50.61 4.48 17.03
CA HIS A 391 49.74 5.09 18.02
C HIS A 391 48.83 4.07 18.71
N TYR A 392 48.60 2.89 18.12
CA TYR A 392 47.82 1.82 18.77
C TYR A 392 48.46 1.36 20.07
N LYS A 393 49.79 1.14 20.07
CA LYS A 393 50.55 0.80 21.28
C LYS A 393 50.48 1.90 22.34
N LEU A 394 50.46 3.17 21.93
CA LEU A 394 50.32 4.30 22.85
C LEU A 394 48.94 4.32 23.50
N LEU A 395 47.88 4.03 22.73
CA LEU A 395 46.51 3.98 23.25
C LEU A 395 46.33 2.82 24.22
N ASP A 396 46.82 1.63 23.86
CA ASP A 396 46.72 0.45 24.72
C ASP A 396 47.45 0.67 26.06
N LYS A 397 48.66 1.26 26.00
CA LYS A 397 49.42 1.64 27.21
C LYS A 397 48.69 2.67 28.06
N LEU A 398 48.12 3.70 27.43
CA LEU A 398 47.37 4.74 28.14
C LEU A 398 46.17 4.15 28.89
N ILE A 399 45.45 3.21 28.27
CA ILE A 399 44.31 2.54 28.90
C ILE A 399 44.77 1.72 30.10
N ILE A 400 45.90 1.00 30.02
CA ILE A 400 46.49 0.27 31.16
C ILE A 400 46.78 1.23 32.32
N GLU A 401 47.48 2.33 32.05
CA GLU A 401 47.86 3.32 33.05
C GLU A 401 46.62 3.94 33.73
N LEU A 402 45.64 4.36 32.93
CA LEU A 402 44.40 4.95 33.45
C LEU A 402 43.53 3.95 34.21
N GLN A 403 43.50 2.68 33.79
CA GLN A 403 42.77 1.64 34.51
C GLN A 403 43.40 1.34 35.86
N ALA A 404 44.74 1.37 35.95
CA ALA A 404 45.46 1.23 37.22
C ALA A 404 45.17 2.41 38.18
N GLU A 405 45.04 3.65 37.67
CA GLU A 405 44.67 4.82 38.47
C GLU A 405 43.23 4.76 39.02
N VAL A 406 42.32 4.16 38.25
CA VAL A 406 40.89 4.05 38.61
C VAL A 406 40.63 2.86 39.53
N GLY A 407 41.47 1.82 39.45
CA GLY A 407 41.30 0.52 40.11
C GLY A 407 40.68 -0.50 39.16
N SER A 408 41.11 -1.76 39.27
CA SER A 408 40.70 -2.85 38.35
C SER A 408 39.18 -3.05 38.26
N ASP A 409 38.47 -2.77 39.35
CA ASP A 409 37.04 -3.07 39.50
C ASP A 409 36.14 -1.87 39.21
N LYS A 410 36.72 -0.74 38.78
CA LYS A 410 35.99 0.52 38.54
C LYS A 410 35.96 0.89 37.06
N TYR A 411 34.80 1.43 36.66
CA TYR A 411 34.49 1.86 35.30
C TYR A 411 35.40 3.01 34.83
N LEU A 412 36.26 2.75 33.85
CA LEU A 412 37.07 3.77 33.18
C LEU A 412 36.25 4.47 32.08
N ARG A 413 35.87 5.72 32.36
CA ARG A 413 35.02 6.50 31.46
C ARG A 413 35.74 6.87 30.15
N PRO A 414 35.06 6.78 28.98
CA PRO A 414 35.62 7.18 27.69
C PRO A 414 36.16 8.63 27.67
N ASP A 415 35.46 9.57 28.32
CA ASP A 415 35.83 10.98 28.32
C ASP A 415 37.17 11.25 29.03
N ARG A 416 37.51 10.44 30.04
CA ARG A 416 38.81 10.51 30.73
C ARG A 416 39.95 10.07 29.81
N ILE A 417 39.73 9.03 29.01
CA ILE A 417 40.71 8.55 28.02
C ILE A 417 40.92 9.62 26.96
N ILE A 418 39.84 10.15 26.38
CA ILE A 418 39.89 11.18 25.32
C ILE A 418 40.62 12.44 25.82
N LYS A 419 40.25 12.99 26.98
CA LYS A 419 40.90 14.18 27.55
C LYS A 419 42.39 13.94 27.82
N ARG A 420 42.75 12.75 28.33
CA ARG A 420 44.15 12.42 28.64
C ARG A 420 44.96 12.23 27.36
N TRP A 421 44.39 11.58 26.35
CA TRP A 421 44.97 11.44 25.02
C TRP A 421 45.22 12.81 24.40
N ASP A 422 44.22 13.70 24.42
CA ASP A 422 44.35 15.03 23.84
C ASP A 422 45.46 15.85 24.48
N LYS A 423 45.56 15.79 25.80
CA LYS A 423 46.61 16.49 26.55
C LYS A 423 48.01 15.97 26.21
N LEU A 424 48.16 14.68 25.95
CA LEU A 424 49.46 14.04 25.74
C LEU A 424 49.91 14.05 24.28
N TYR A 425 48.99 13.86 23.34
CA TYR A 425 49.31 13.47 21.96
C TYR A 425 48.69 14.36 20.89
N SER A 426 47.65 15.17 21.17
CA SER A 426 46.96 15.94 20.10
C SER A 426 47.77 17.07 19.47
N HIS A 427 48.94 17.40 20.04
CA HIS A 427 49.90 18.38 19.48
C HIS A 427 51.19 17.72 18.99
N ASP A 428 51.27 16.39 18.98
CA ASP A 428 52.48 15.67 18.56
C ASP A 428 52.71 15.85 17.04
N PRO A 429 53.87 16.39 16.60
CA PRO A 429 54.21 16.55 15.19
C PRO A 429 54.13 15.25 14.37
N ILE A 430 54.23 14.09 15.02
CA ILE A 430 54.14 12.76 14.39
C ILE A 430 52.80 12.54 13.68
N PHE A 431 51.72 13.21 14.10
CA PHE A 431 50.40 13.11 13.43
C PHE A 431 50.35 13.79 12.05
N LYS A 432 51.38 14.55 11.64
CA LYS A 432 51.38 15.32 10.38
C LYS A 432 52.23 14.71 9.26
N SER A 433 53.09 13.72 9.52
CA SER A 433 54.04 13.28 8.49
C SER A 433 54.69 11.91 8.71
N GLU A 434 53.97 10.78 8.63
CA GLU A 434 54.63 9.47 8.44
C GLU A 434 53.78 8.43 7.66
N PRO A 435 54.42 7.55 6.84
CA PRO A 435 53.76 6.44 6.16
C PRO A 435 53.61 5.24 7.11
N GLY A 436 52.47 5.16 7.78
CA GLY A 436 52.15 4.07 8.72
C GLY A 436 50.66 3.93 8.99
N GLN A 437 49.82 4.27 8.00
CA GLN A 437 48.38 4.33 8.15
C GLN A 437 47.72 2.95 7.95
N ASP A 438 46.91 2.53 8.90
CA ASP A 438 46.04 1.37 8.82
C ASP A 438 44.87 1.67 7.87
N LEU A 439 44.80 0.91 6.78
CA LEU A 439 43.78 1.05 5.76
C LEU A 439 42.49 0.28 6.10
N ILE A 440 42.58 -0.67 7.02
CA ILE A 440 41.48 -1.53 7.43
C ILE A 440 40.75 -0.86 8.59
N TYR A 441 41.47 -0.56 9.67
CA TYR A 441 40.90 -0.07 10.91
C TYR A 441 40.96 1.46 11.01
N SER A 442 39.95 2.11 10.45
CA SER A 442 39.83 3.56 10.48
C SER A 442 38.39 4.04 10.69
N ASN A 443 38.28 5.24 11.26
CA ASN A 443 37.01 5.91 11.45
C ASN A 443 36.28 6.11 10.11
N ASP A 444 37.02 6.55 9.09
CA ASP A 444 36.47 6.77 7.75
C ASP A 444 35.98 5.46 7.13
N ASN A 445 36.73 4.36 7.27
CA ASN A 445 36.34 3.05 6.75
C ASN A 445 35.16 2.45 7.55
N TYR A 446 35.12 2.65 8.86
CA TYR A 446 33.99 2.27 9.72
C TYR A 446 32.69 2.89 9.22
N PHE A 447 32.65 4.22 9.08
CA PHE A 447 31.45 4.91 8.59
C PHE A 447 31.15 4.61 7.12
N SER A 448 32.18 4.39 6.29
CA SER A 448 31.97 3.92 4.92
C SER A 448 31.26 2.56 4.88
N LEU A 449 31.65 1.61 5.73
CA LEU A 449 31.00 0.29 5.80
C LEU A 449 29.58 0.39 6.37
N CYS A 450 29.37 1.22 7.40
CA CYS A 450 28.02 1.51 7.91
C CYS A 450 27.10 2.07 6.83
N ASN A 451 27.58 3.02 6.02
CA ASN A 451 26.82 3.59 4.91
C ASN A 451 26.43 2.51 3.89
N ARG A 452 27.36 1.62 3.53
CA ARG A 452 27.10 0.54 2.57
C ARG A 452 26.05 -0.45 3.08
N VAL A 453 26.02 -0.75 4.37
CA VAL A 453 24.93 -1.55 4.98
C VAL A 453 23.61 -0.78 4.96
N MET A 454 23.62 0.50 5.38
CA MET A 454 22.41 1.34 5.41
C MET A 454 21.77 1.52 4.02
N TYR A 455 22.58 1.56 2.96
CA TYR A 455 22.14 1.66 1.58
C TYR A 455 21.89 0.31 0.90
N GLY A 456 22.03 -0.81 1.63
CA GLY A 456 21.74 -2.15 1.12
C GLY A 456 22.77 -2.69 0.12
N GLU A 457 23.98 -2.11 0.05
CA GLU A 457 25.06 -2.63 -0.79
C GLU A 457 25.69 -3.91 -0.19
N ILE A 458 25.66 -4.06 1.13
CA ILE A 458 26.18 -5.22 1.87
C ILE A 458 25.21 -5.58 2.99
N GLU A 459 25.03 -6.89 3.23
CA GLU A 459 24.03 -7.39 4.19
C GLU A 459 24.44 -7.18 5.65
N SER A 460 25.75 -7.17 5.95
CA SER A 460 26.26 -7.05 7.32
C SER A 460 27.64 -6.39 7.38
N LEU A 461 27.95 -5.79 8.53
CA LEU A 461 29.26 -5.19 8.80
C LEU A 461 30.35 -6.27 8.90
N SER A 462 31.41 -6.13 8.10
CA SER A 462 32.61 -6.97 8.19
C SER A 462 33.84 -6.22 7.66
N TRP A 463 35.00 -6.44 8.28
CA TRP A 463 36.26 -5.87 7.80
C TRP A 463 36.76 -6.67 6.60
N LEU A 464 37.23 -5.97 5.56
CA LEU A 464 37.83 -6.62 4.39
C LEU A 464 39.20 -7.20 4.75
N LYS A 465 39.46 -8.48 4.45
CA LYS A 465 40.79 -9.10 4.56
C LYS A 465 41.82 -8.30 3.73
N VAL A 466 43.05 -8.17 4.25
CA VAL A 466 44.15 -7.36 3.67
C VAL A 466 44.37 -7.62 2.17
N GLU A 467 44.24 -8.88 1.71
CA GLU A 467 44.40 -9.23 0.29
C GLU A 467 43.35 -8.59 -0.64
N ASN A 468 42.13 -8.37 -0.14
CA ASN A 468 41.05 -7.76 -0.91
C ASN A 468 41.18 -6.23 -0.97
N TYR A 469 41.79 -5.61 0.05
CA TYR A 469 42.05 -4.17 0.08
C TYR A 469 43.13 -3.77 -0.95
N LYS A 470 44.17 -4.60 -1.11
CA LYS A 470 45.19 -4.43 -2.17
C LYS A 470 44.56 -4.53 -3.56
N ARG A 471 43.68 -5.50 -3.80
CA ARG A 471 42.92 -5.62 -5.07
C ARG A 471 41.99 -4.42 -5.34
N LEU A 472 41.28 -3.91 -4.33
CA LEU A 472 40.42 -2.72 -4.49
C LEU A 472 41.22 -1.43 -4.70
N ALA A 473 42.36 -1.29 -4.03
CA ALA A 473 43.29 -0.18 -4.23
C ALA A 473 43.99 -0.27 -5.60
N GLU A 474 44.32 -1.47 -6.07
CA GLU A 474 44.84 -1.74 -7.42
C GLU A 474 43.77 -1.53 -8.49
N GLN A 475 42.51 -1.86 -8.25
CA GLN A 475 41.38 -1.55 -9.15
C GLN A 475 41.10 -0.04 -9.25
N LYS A 476 41.19 0.71 -8.13
CA LYS A 476 41.12 2.18 -8.14
C LYS A 476 42.34 2.85 -8.78
N ARG A 477 43.52 2.21 -8.75
CA ARG A 477 44.74 2.69 -9.41
C ARG A 477 44.78 2.34 -10.90
N THR A 478 44.29 1.17 -11.30
CA THR A 478 44.19 0.74 -12.70
C THR A 478 43.07 1.47 -13.45
N SER A 479 42.03 1.94 -12.78
CA SER A 479 41.06 2.88 -13.35
C SER A 479 41.58 4.33 -13.51
N HIS A 480 42.79 4.63 -13.02
CA HIS A 480 43.49 5.91 -13.22
C HIS A 480 44.71 5.81 -14.14
N GLY A 481 44.85 4.72 -14.91
CA GLY A 481 46.03 4.44 -15.72
C GLY A 481 45.73 3.87 -17.10
N ALA A 482 44.83 4.49 -17.85
CA ALA A 482 44.72 4.30 -19.29
C ALA A 482 44.21 5.58 -19.94
N MET A 483 45.12 6.37 -20.53
CA MET A 483 44.78 7.22 -21.66
C MET A 483 45.06 6.42 -22.93
N PRO A 484 44.05 6.12 -23.76
CA PRO A 484 44.23 5.96 -25.18
C PRO A 484 44.02 7.32 -25.89
N ASP A 485 44.96 7.58 -26.81
CA ASP A 485 45.03 8.55 -27.88
C ASP A 485 44.23 9.86 -27.86
N LYS A 486 45.00 10.95 -28.00
CA LYS A 486 44.57 12.23 -28.52
C LYS A 486 44.25 12.12 -30.02
N GLU A 487 43.08 11.59 -30.35
CA GLU A 487 42.41 11.95 -31.59
C GLU A 487 40.89 11.79 -31.47
N THR A 488 40.31 12.50 -30.52
CA THR A 488 39.04 13.22 -30.67
C THR A 488 38.85 14.05 -29.41
N LEU A 489 38.43 15.31 -29.59
CA LEU A 489 38.09 16.30 -28.55
C LEU A 489 39.25 17.17 -28.05
N ARG A 490 39.46 18.29 -28.77
CA ARG A 490 39.38 19.69 -28.29
C ARG A 490 39.40 20.61 -29.53
N PRO A 491 38.90 21.88 -29.51
CA PRO A 491 38.15 22.60 -28.47
C PRO A 491 36.92 23.40 -28.97
N ARG A 492 36.02 23.79 -28.05
CA ARG A 492 35.20 25.03 -28.00
C ARG A 492 34.44 24.96 -26.66
N ALA A 493 34.55 25.80 -25.63
CA ALA A 493 35.05 27.16 -25.53
C ALA A 493 34.58 28.03 -26.71
N ASP A 494 33.26 28.13 -26.86
CA ASP A 494 32.52 29.38 -27.09
C ASP A 494 31.02 29.08 -27.22
N GLY A 495 30.20 29.87 -26.52
CA GLY A 495 28.73 29.80 -26.47
C GLY A 495 28.24 29.01 -25.25
N TYR A 496 27.88 29.62 -24.12
CA TYR A 496 26.85 30.66 -24.02
C TYR A 496 27.08 31.52 -22.77
N ALA A 497 27.92 32.55 -22.91
CA ALA A 497 27.65 33.87 -22.34
C ALA A 497 27.00 34.72 -23.44
N ALA A 498 25.85 34.28 -23.96
CA ALA A 498 25.01 35.07 -24.88
C ALA A 498 23.65 34.39 -25.10
N LYS A 499 22.80 34.32 -24.07
CA LYS A 499 21.33 34.31 -24.27
C LYS A 499 20.52 34.73 -23.05
N TYR A 500 21.11 35.48 -22.12
CA TYR A 500 20.35 36.17 -21.06
C TYR A 500 19.86 37.57 -21.46
N ALA A 501 20.20 38.04 -22.67
CA ALA A 501 19.64 39.26 -23.28
C ALA A 501 18.45 38.95 -24.20
N ASP A 502 18.50 37.87 -25.00
CA ASP A 502 17.40 37.48 -25.89
C ASP A 502 16.21 36.85 -25.14
N VAL A 503 16.44 36.15 -24.02
CA VAL A 503 15.35 35.66 -23.16
C VAL A 503 14.61 36.83 -22.50
N LYS A 504 15.33 37.90 -22.13
CA LYS A 504 14.74 39.13 -21.57
C LYS A 504 14.01 39.96 -22.64
N ALA A 505 14.48 39.95 -23.89
CA ALA A 505 13.80 40.56 -25.03
C ALA A 505 12.57 39.76 -25.49
N ALA A 506 12.62 38.42 -25.40
CA ALA A 506 11.50 37.53 -25.67
C ALA A 506 10.40 37.65 -24.60
N LEU A 507 10.77 37.74 -23.31
CA LEU A 507 9.82 38.00 -22.22
C LEU A 507 9.18 39.39 -22.29
N LYS A 508 9.81 40.37 -22.95
CA LYS A 508 9.23 41.70 -23.18
C LYS A 508 8.27 41.75 -24.40
N ARG A 509 8.38 40.80 -25.34
CA ARG A 509 7.50 40.72 -26.52
C ARG A 509 6.19 40.00 -26.23
N THR A 510 6.14 39.11 -25.25
CA THR A 510 4.89 38.45 -24.81
C THR A 510 4.01 39.32 -23.91
N THR A 511 4.55 40.41 -23.32
CA THR A 511 3.73 41.35 -22.54
C THR A 511 3.13 42.47 -23.38
N GLN A 512 3.68 42.78 -24.56
CA GLN A 512 3.13 43.81 -25.46
C GLN A 512 2.05 43.27 -26.41
N ALA A 513 2.08 41.97 -26.75
CA ALA A 513 1.07 41.33 -27.61
C ALA A 513 -0.29 41.08 -26.91
N HIS A 514 -0.37 41.20 -25.58
CA HIS A 514 -1.63 41.12 -24.84
C HIS A 514 -2.31 42.48 -24.58
N THR A 515 -1.60 43.58 -24.78
CA THR A 515 -2.17 44.95 -24.72
C THR A 515 -2.71 45.43 -26.06
N ASP A 516 -2.15 44.99 -27.19
CA ASP A 516 -2.56 45.46 -28.52
C ASP A 516 -3.76 44.66 -29.09
N ALA A 517 -4.03 43.44 -28.61
CA ALA A 517 -5.19 42.64 -29.01
C ALA A 517 -6.51 43.02 -28.30
N ASN A 518 -6.45 43.85 -27.25
CA ASN A 518 -7.64 44.38 -26.55
C ASN A 518 -8.02 45.82 -27.00
N ALA A 519 -7.29 46.40 -27.95
CA ALA A 519 -7.56 47.73 -28.49
C ALA A 519 -8.30 47.72 -29.86
N GLU A 520 -8.49 46.55 -30.49
CA GLU A 520 -9.09 46.43 -31.84
C GLU A 520 -10.50 45.81 -31.91
N THR A 521 -11.15 45.47 -30.80
CA THR A 521 -12.57 45.06 -30.80
C THR A 521 -13.37 45.89 -29.81
N GLY A 522 -13.87 47.03 -30.28
CA GLY A 522 -14.69 47.95 -29.52
C GLY A 522 -16.19 47.61 -29.50
N MET A 523 -16.81 48.14 -28.45
CA MET A 523 -18.22 48.56 -28.28
C MET A 523 -19.26 47.54 -27.80
N LEU A 524 -19.79 47.77 -26.59
CA LEU A 524 -21.03 48.53 -26.39
C LEU A 524 -21.24 48.89 -24.89
N GLU A 525 -21.28 50.18 -24.61
CA GLU A 525 -21.94 50.86 -23.47
C GLU A 525 -23.47 50.62 -23.51
N PRO A 526 -24.28 50.78 -22.43
CA PRO A 526 -24.28 52.02 -21.63
C PRO A 526 -24.62 51.98 -20.12
N GLY A 527 -24.19 53.05 -19.45
CA GLY A 527 -24.92 53.75 -18.37
C GLY A 527 -24.68 53.28 -16.93
N ALA A 528 -24.60 54.12 -15.90
CA ALA A 528 -24.56 55.57 -15.73
C ALA A 528 -24.36 55.81 -14.21
N ASP A 529 -23.87 57.00 -13.88
CA ASP A 529 -23.85 57.65 -12.56
C ASP A 529 -22.84 57.13 -11.51
N ALA A 530 -21.72 57.84 -11.30
CA ALA A 530 -21.57 59.08 -10.51
C ALA A 530 -21.61 58.82 -8.99
N ALA A 531 -20.80 59.39 -8.13
CA ALA A 531 -19.65 60.28 -8.19
C ALA A 531 -19.15 60.39 -6.72
N ARG A 532 -17.94 60.95 -6.55
CA ARG A 532 -17.44 61.56 -5.28
C ARG A 532 -17.15 60.57 -4.15
N SER A 533 -16.16 60.74 -3.29
CA SER A 533 -15.03 61.66 -3.20
C SER A 533 -14.19 61.20 -1.99
N LEU A 534 -12.97 61.72 -1.93
CA LEU A 534 -12.16 61.93 -0.73
C LEU A 534 -11.26 60.77 -0.25
N LEU A 535 -9.97 61.08 -0.38
CA LEU A 535 -8.80 60.59 0.35
C LEU A 535 -8.94 60.80 1.89
N PRO A 536 -7.86 60.70 2.67
CA PRO A 536 -7.40 59.53 3.42
C PRO A 536 -7.48 59.80 4.95
N ASN A 537 -7.22 58.81 5.82
CA ASN A 537 -6.35 58.96 7.01
C ASN A 537 -6.55 57.90 8.10
N GLN A 538 -5.38 57.50 8.63
CA GLN A 538 -5.06 57.28 10.05
C GLN A 538 -5.58 56.06 10.82
N SER A 539 -4.63 55.15 11.07
CA SER A 539 -3.98 54.91 12.37
C SER A 539 -4.79 54.89 13.67
N LYS A 540 -4.47 53.85 14.48
CA LYS A 540 -4.73 53.55 15.92
C LYS A 540 -5.94 52.65 16.17
N ALA A 541 -5.76 51.41 16.63
CA ALA A 541 -5.23 50.91 17.92
C ALA A 541 -6.27 50.93 19.06
N LEU A 542 -6.23 49.84 19.86
CA LEU A 542 -7.00 49.48 21.07
C LEU A 542 -8.26 48.64 20.78
N GLN A 543 -8.33 47.35 21.17
CA GLN A 543 -8.65 46.84 22.53
C GLN A 543 -9.95 47.47 23.05
N GLU A 544 -11.01 46.78 23.47
CA GLU A 544 -11.28 45.41 23.90
C GLU A 544 -12.82 45.25 23.91
N ASN A 545 -13.33 44.08 23.52
CA ASN A 545 -14.43 43.36 24.19
C ASN A 545 -14.59 41.96 23.59
#